data_AF-U7UXW5-F1
#
_entry.id   AF-U7UXW5-F1
#
_cell.length_a   1.000
_cell.length_b   1.000
_cell.length_c   1.000
_cell.angle_alpha   90.00
_cell.angle_beta   90.00
_cell.angle_gamma   90.00
#
_symmetry.space_group_name_H-M   'P 1'
#
loop_
_entity.id
_entity.type
_entity.pdbx_description
1 polymer ?
#
loop_
_entity_poly.entity_id
_entity_poly.type
_entity_poly.pdbx_seq_one_letter_code
_entity_poly.pdbx_strand_id
1 'polypeptide(L)'
;MITNKGAEELGYTRHNLSELTKSGQLERLRPGLYQLKGKVIDDFVLISSNSNRIIFSHQTAIYLHDLSDRNPNVFHISVPQGYNASHIKNRYEDLQVHYVKKDL
;
A
#
# COMPACT_ATOMS: atom_id res chain seq x y z
N MET A 1 6.98 -2.48 7.55
CA MET A 1 7.37 -1.45 6.55
C MET A 1 7.29 -0.08 7.21
N ILE A 2 8.03 0.91 6.72
CA ILE A 2 8.00 2.27 7.24
C ILE A 2 7.85 3.28 6.09
N THR A 3 6.95 4.25 6.26
CA THR A 3 6.80 5.37 5.32
C THR A 3 7.66 6.55 5.77
N ASN A 4 7.94 7.50 4.87
CA ASN A 4 8.62 8.76 5.26
C ASN A 4 7.89 9.44 6.42
N LYS A 5 6.55 9.55 6.34
CA LYS A 5 5.74 10.20 7.37
C LYS A 5 5.84 9.46 8.71
N GLY A 6 5.73 8.13 8.70
CA GLY A 6 5.87 7.34 9.93
C GLY A 6 7.27 7.41 10.54
N ALA A 7 8.32 7.51 9.71
CA ALA A 7 9.67 7.75 10.20
C ALA A 7 9.84 9.14 10.81
N GLU A 8 9.29 10.17 10.17
CA GLU A 8 9.29 11.55 10.66
C GLU A 8 8.57 11.65 12.02
N GLU A 9 7.44 10.95 12.20
CA GLU A 9 6.70 10.86 13.47
C GLU A 9 7.52 10.18 14.59
N LEU A 10 8.42 9.26 14.24
CA LEU A 10 9.34 8.60 15.18
C LEU A 10 10.64 9.41 15.40
N GLY A 11 10.76 10.60 14.81
CA GLY A 11 11.95 11.46 14.93
C GLY A 11 13.09 11.12 13.97
N TYR A 12 12.87 10.23 12.99
CA TYR A 12 13.86 9.89 11.97
C TYR A 12 13.66 10.70 10.68
N THR A 13 14.76 11.16 10.11
CA THR A 13 14.73 11.90 8.85
C THR A 13 14.78 10.96 7.65
N ARG A 14 14.42 11.49 6.48
CA ARG A 14 14.60 10.79 5.19
C ARG A 14 16.07 10.46 4.91
N HIS A 15 16.99 11.24 5.45
CA HIS A 15 18.42 10.97 5.33
C HIS A 15 18.79 9.67 6.07
N ASN A 16 18.29 9.48 7.30
CA ASN A 16 18.50 8.26 8.06
C ASN A 16 17.99 7.02 7.29
N LEU A 17 16.79 7.09 6.71
CA LEU A 17 16.26 5.99 5.89
C LEU A 17 17.14 5.69 4.67
N SER A 18 17.70 6.72 4.03
CA SER A 18 18.62 6.57 2.90
C SER A 18 19.92 5.90 3.31
N GLU A 19 20.50 6.29 4.45
CA GLU A 19 21.70 5.65 5.00
C GLU A 19 21.46 4.19 5.39
N LEU A 20 20.32 3.88 6.00
CA LEU A 20 19.92 2.51 6.32
C LEU A 20 19.70 1.66 5.05
N THR A 21 19.23 2.27 3.97
CA THR A 21 19.12 1.60 2.67
C THR A 21 20.50 1.35 2.07
N LYS A 22 21.41 2.33 2.11
CA LYS A 22 22.79 2.20 1.59
C LYS A 22 23.62 1.17 2.36
N SER A 23 23.45 1.10 3.68
CA SER A 23 24.08 0.08 4.53
C SER A 23 23.43 -1.31 4.40
N GLY A 24 22.37 -1.43 3.60
CA GLY A 24 21.71 -2.71 3.31
C GLY A 24 20.83 -3.23 4.43
N GLN A 25 20.49 -2.40 5.43
CA GLN A 25 19.55 -2.77 6.48
C GLN A 25 18.10 -2.67 6.00
N LEU A 26 17.81 -1.64 5.20
CA LEU A 26 16.52 -1.44 4.56
C LEU A 26 16.61 -1.67 3.05
N GLU A 27 15.49 -2.03 2.46
CA GLU A 27 15.24 -2.00 1.04
C GLU A 27 14.14 -0.97 0.73
N ARG A 28 14.34 -0.19 -0.33
CA ARG A 28 13.37 0.80 -0.77
C ARG A 28 12.44 0.17 -1.79
N LEU A 29 11.21 -0.11 -1.38
CA LEU A 29 10.20 -0.74 -2.25
C LEU A 29 9.65 0.25 -3.29
N ARG A 30 9.44 1.51 -2.90
CA ARG A 30 8.98 2.60 -3.78
C ARG A 30 9.29 3.96 -3.13
N PRO A 31 9.08 5.09 -3.83
CA PRO A 31 9.30 6.40 -3.24
C PRO A 31 8.53 6.59 -1.93
N GLY A 32 9.27 6.75 -0.83
CA GLY A 32 8.72 7.01 0.50
C GLY A 32 8.18 5.78 1.24
N LEU A 33 8.51 4.57 0.81
CA LEU A 33 8.20 3.32 1.52
C LEU A 33 9.41 2.39 1.54
N TYR A 34 9.74 1.90 2.74
CA TYR A 34 10.91 1.06 2.99
C TYR A 34 10.51 -0.19 3.79
N GLN A 35 11.25 -1.26 3.59
CA GLN A 35 11.11 -2.53 4.30
C GLN A 35 12.46 -2.98 4.86
N LEU A 36 12.44 -3.77 5.93
CA LEU A 36 13.64 -4.43 6.41
C LEU A 36 14.09 -5.47 5.39
N LYS A 37 15.37 -5.48 5.03
CA LYS A 37 15.91 -6.39 4.02
C LYS A 37 15.59 -7.85 4.34
N GLY A 38 15.14 -8.59 3.34
CA GLY A 38 14.85 -10.03 3.44
C GLY A 38 13.52 -10.37 4.10
N LYS A 39 12.65 -9.38 4.36
CA LYS A 39 11.26 -9.64 4.75
C LYS A 39 10.39 -9.85 3.52
N VAL A 40 9.36 -10.69 3.67
CA VAL A 40 8.33 -10.88 2.64
C VAL A 40 7.57 -9.58 2.44
N ILE A 41 7.35 -9.21 1.18
CA ILE A 41 6.58 -8.03 0.80
C ILE A 41 5.11 -8.29 1.15
N ASP A 42 4.51 -7.32 1.83
CA ASP A 42 3.08 -7.29 2.12
C ASP A 42 2.39 -6.42 1.07
N ASP A 43 1.69 -7.06 0.13
CA ASP A 43 0.99 -6.40 -0.97
C ASP A 43 -0.11 -5.46 -0.47
N PHE A 44 -0.79 -5.77 0.65
CA PHE A 44 -1.81 -4.90 1.21
C PHE A 44 -1.22 -3.57 1.66
N VAL A 45 -0.07 -3.62 2.35
CA VAL A 45 0.65 -2.39 2.74
C VAL A 45 1.19 -1.66 1.52
N LEU A 46 1.69 -2.39 0.52
CA LEU A 46 2.23 -1.79 -0.69
C LEU A 46 1.14 -1.09 -1.54
N ILE A 47 -0.08 -1.63 -1.58
CA ILE A 47 -1.25 -1.04 -2.26
C ILE A 47 -1.78 0.18 -1.48
N SER A 48 -2.00 0.01 -0.18
CA SER A 48 -2.69 1.02 0.66
C SER A 48 -1.80 2.17 1.13
N SER A 49 -0.48 1.97 1.23
CA SER A 49 0.41 2.99 1.78
C SER A 49 0.34 4.31 1.00
N ASN A 50 0.45 5.43 1.72
CA ASN A 50 0.39 6.80 1.18
C ASN A 50 -0.90 7.15 0.41
N SER A 51 -1.95 6.33 0.50
CA SER A 51 -3.20 6.51 -0.22
C SER A 51 -4.41 6.61 0.72
N ASN A 52 -4.71 7.82 1.19
CA ASN A 52 -5.79 8.05 2.17
C ASN A 52 -7.22 7.92 1.60
N ARG A 53 -7.38 7.77 0.27
CA ARG A 53 -8.69 7.75 -0.41
C ARG A 53 -9.06 6.37 -0.95
N ILE A 54 -8.37 5.35 -0.49
CA ILE A 54 -8.49 3.99 -0.98
C ILE A 54 -8.92 3.10 0.15
N ILE A 55 -9.91 2.27 -0.12
CA ILE A 55 -10.36 1.23 0.78
C ILE A 55 -10.34 -0.10 0.05
N PHE A 56 -9.92 -1.17 0.73
CA PHE A 56 -10.12 -2.52 0.21
C PHE A 56 -11.63 -2.83 0.21
N SER A 57 -12.11 -3.50 -0.84
CA SER A 57 -13.54 -3.77 -1.03
C SER A 57 -13.78 -5.16 -1.60
N HIS A 58 -15.06 -5.54 -1.74
CA HIS A 58 -15.48 -6.83 -2.31
C HIS A 58 -14.73 -8.03 -1.69
N GLN A 59 -14.21 -8.93 -2.52
CA GLN A 59 -13.53 -10.15 -2.08
C GLN A 59 -12.32 -9.86 -1.18
N THR A 60 -11.58 -8.79 -1.46
CA THR A 60 -10.42 -8.40 -0.65
C THR A 60 -10.82 -7.94 0.74
N ALA A 61 -11.93 -7.21 0.87
CA ALA A 61 -12.46 -6.85 2.20
C ALA A 61 -12.96 -8.09 2.95
N ILE A 62 -13.69 -8.99 2.28
CA ILE A 62 -14.16 -10.24 2.89
C ILE A 62 -12.99 -11.06 3.42
N TYR A 63 -11.92 -11.20 2.64
CA TYR A 63 -10.68 -11.87 3.05
C TYR A 63 -10.03 -11.19 4.26
N LEU A 64 -9.85 -9.87 4.22
CA LEU A 64 -9.23 -9.11 5.33
C LEU A 64 -10.04 -9.12 6.63
N HIS A 65 -11.35 -9.41 6.55
CA HIS A 65 -12.24 -9.53 7.69
C HIS A 65 -12.42 -10.99 8.16
N ASP A 66 -11.61 -11.93 7.65
CA ASP A 66 -11.71 -13.36 7.95
C ASP A 66 -13.11 -13.96 7.67
N LEU A 67 -13.84 -13.37 6.70
CA LEU A 67 -15.17 -13.81 6.29
C LEU A 67 -15.13 -14.81 5.11
N SER A 68 -13.93 -15.15 4.64
CA SER A 68 -13.68 -16.12 3.58
C SER A 68 -12.30 -16.74 3.75
N ASP A 69 -12.22 -18.06 3.65
CA ASP A 69 -10.95 -18.81 3.67
C ASP A 69 -10.18 -18.73 2.34
N ARG A 70 -10.81 -18.19 1.29
CA ARG A 70 -10.18 -18.07 -0.03
C ARG A 70 -9.32 -16.81 -0.09
N ASN A 71 -8.03 -16.99 -0.34
CA ASN A 71 -7.12 -15.90 -0.68
C ASN A 71 -7.54 -15.25 -2.02
N PRO A 72 -7.74 -13.93 -2.08
CA PRO A 72 -8.14 -13.27 -3.31
C PRO A 72 -7.03 -13.33 -4.36
N ASN A 73 -7.35 -13.81 -5.56
CA ASN A 73 -6.42 -13.79 -6.70
C ASN A 73 -6.29 -12.39 -7.33
N VAL A 74 -7.28 -11.54 -7.11
CA VAL A 74 -7.33 -10.15 -7.60
C VAL A 74 -7.64 -9.25 -6.41
N PHE A 75 -6.90 -8.16 -6.28
CA PHE A 75 -7.18 -7.13 -5.28
C PHE A 75 -8.32 -6.23 -5.75
N HIS A 76 -9.28 -5.98 -4.88
CA HIS A 76 -10.39 -5.08 -5.12
C HIS A 76 -10.25 -3.87 -4.21
N ILE A 77 -10.20 -2.69 -4.81
CA ILE A 77 -10.21 -1.42 -4.08
C ILE A 77 -11.34 -0.53 -4.56
N SER A 78 -11.91 0.25 -3.64
CA SER A 78 -12.85 1.32 -3.97
C SER A 78 -12.20 2.68 -3.75
N VAL A 79 -12.47 3.60 -4.68
CA VAL A 79 -12.00 4.98 -4.65
C VAL A 79 -13.15 5.93 -5.00
N PRO A 80 -13.15 7.17 -4.48
CA PRO A 80 -14.18 8.13 -4.84
C PRO A 80 -14.10 8.50 -6.33
N GLN A 81 -15.24 8.75 -6.96
CA GLN A 81 -15.29 9.27 -8.33
C GLN A 81 -14.43 10.54 -8.49
N GLY A 82 -13.72 10.62 -9.62
CA GLY A 82 -12.74 11.67 -9.91
C GLY A 82 -11.36 11.46 -9.28
N TYR A 83 -11.14 10.39 -8.51
CA TYR A 83 -9.79 10.04 -8.02
C TYR A 83 -8.91 9.47 -9.14
N ASN A 84 -7.69 9.99 -9.28
CA ASN A 84 -6.73 9.46 -10.25
C ASN A 84 -6.02 8.20 -9.70
N ALA A 85 -6.55 7.03 -10.04
CA ALA A 85 -5.99 5.73 -9.63
C ALA A 85 -4.91 5.16 -10.59
N SER A 86 -4.48 5.90 -11.63
CA SER A 86 -3.53 5.38 -12.63
C SER A 86 -2.21 4.93 -12.03
N HIS A 87 -1.70 5.68 -11.04
CA HIS A 87 -0.46 5.38 -10.33
C HIS A 87 -0.47 4.04 -9.58
N ILE A 88 -1.65 3.45 -9.35
CA ILE A 88 -1.82 2.17 -8.66
C ILE A 88 -2.12 1.07 -9.67
N LYS A 89 -3.02 1.34 -10.62
CA LYS A 89 -3.31 0.41 -11.73
C LYS A 89 -2.04 0.03 -12.49
N ASN A 90 -1.16 1.00 -12.73
CA ASN A 90 0.10 0.75 -13.45
C ASN A 90 1.13 -0.06 -12.64
N ARG A 91 0.91 -0.27 -11.34
CA ARG A 91 1.82 -0.99 -10.46
C ARG A 91 1.38 -2.43 -10.19
N TYR A 92 0.09 -2.73 -10.35
CA TYR A 92 -0.48 -4.03 -10.04
C TYR A 92 -1.38 -4.48 -11.19
N GLU A 93 -1.00 -5.57 -11.84
CA GLU A 93 -1.78 -6.18 -12.92
C GLU A 93 -3.07 -6.80 -12.34
N ASP A 94 -2.99 -7.44 -11.18
CA ASP A 94 -4.11 -8.08 -10.50
C ASP A 94 -4.88 -7.13 -9.56
N LEU A 95 -5.18 -5.92 -10.02
CA LEU A 95 -5.92 -4.92 -9.24
C LEU A 95 -7.15 -4.39 -9.97
N GLN A 96 -8.33 -4.67 -9.41
CA GLN A 96 -9.60 -4.11 -9.83
C GLN A 96 -9.94 -2.84 -9.01
N VAL A 97 -10.13 -1.72 -9.71
CA VAL A 97 -10.51 -0.44 -9.09
C VAL A 97 -11.97 -0.13 -9.35
N HIS A 98 -12.73 0.10 -8.28
CA HIS A 98 -14.14 0.45 -8.28
C HIS A 98 -14.31 1.93 -7.94
N TYR A 99 -15.07 2.67 -8.75
CA TYR A 99 -15.33 4.09 -8.52
C TYR A 99 -16.70 4.30 -7.88
N VAL A 100 -16.72 4.84 -6.66
CA VAL A 100 -17.93 5.05 -5.87
C VAL A 100 -18.29 6.54 -5.86
N LYS A 101 -19.58 6.86 -5.96
CA LYS A 101 -20.06 8.25 -5.81
C LYS A 101 -19.72 8.73 -4.40
N LYS A 102 -19.35 10.01 -4.27
CA LYS A 102 -18.98 10.60 -2.96
C LYS A 102 -20.19 10.77 -2.03
N ASP A 103 -21.40 10.71 -2.58
CA ASP A 103 -22.66 11.03 -1.91
C ASP A 103 -23.40 9.78 -1.38
N LEU A 104 -22.65 8.69 -1.18
CA LEU A 104 -23.12 7.51 -0.46
C LEU A 104 -22.64 7.56 0.99
#